data_AF-A0A5C9CU38-F1
#
_entry.id   AF-A0A5C9CU38-F1
#
_cell.length_a   1.000
_cell.length_b   1.000
_cell.length_c   1.000
_cell.angle_alpha   90.00
_cell.angle_beta   90.00
_cell.angle_gamma   90.00
#
_symmetry.space_group_name_H-M   'P 1'
#
loop_
_entity.id
_entity.type
_entity.pdbx_description
1 polymer ?
#
loop_
_entity_poly.entity_id
_entity_poly.type
_entity_poly.pdbx_seq_one_letter_code
_entity_poly.pdbx_strand_id
1 'polypeptide(L)' 'MNPSINADPAELAKFSDLAHRWWDADGEFRPLHQINPLRLAWINGLCPLNGKTALDVGCGGGILNGH' A
#
# COMPACT_ATOMS: atom_id res chain seq x y z
N MET A 1 -13.25 -22.54 -17.84
CA MET A 1 -13.44 -21.98 -16.49
C MET A 1 -13.52 -20.47 -16.67
N ASN A 2 -14.68 -19.85 -16.38
CA ASN A 2 -14.70 -18.39 -16.26
C ASN A 2 -13.96 -18.06 -14.97
N PRO A 3 -12.84 -17.33 -15.01
CA PRO A 3 -12.16 -16.94 -13.78
C PRO A 3 -13.11 -16.03 -13.00
N SER A 4 -13.61 -16.50 -11.87
CA SER A 4 -14.23 -15.61 -10.90
C SER A 4 -13.13 -14.63 -10.47
N ILE A 5 -13.37 -13.34 -10.69
CA ILE A 5 -12.49 -12.29 -10.17
C ILE A 5 -12.53 -12.39 -8.64
N ASN A 6 -11.38 -12.61 -8.01
CA ASN A 6 -11.24 -12.57 -6.54
C ASN A 6 -10.93 -11.13 -6.10
N ALA A 7 -11.85 -10.23 -6.42
CA ALA A 7 -11.79 -8.82 -6.03
C ALA A 7 -13.22 -8.27 -5.90
N ASP A 8 -13.39 -7.31 -5.01
CA ASP A 8 -14.64 -6.56 -4.87
C ASP A 8 -14.59 -5.30 -5.75
N PRO A 9 -15.43 -5.20 -6.80
CA PRO A 9 -15.47 -4.02 -7.66
C PRO A 9 -15.78 -2.72 -6.92
N ALA A 10 -16.58 -2.76 -5.84
CA ALA A 10 -16.97 -1.57 -5.10
C ALA A 10 -15.78 -0.98 -4.33
N GLU A 11 -14.95 -1.83 -3.71
CA GLU A 11 -13.74 -1.38 -3.03
C GLU A 11 -12.70 -0.85 -4.04
N LEU A 12 -12.55 -1.51 -5.19
CA LEU A 12 -11.68 -1.00 -6.26
C LEU A 12 -12.10 0.39 -6.74
N ALA A 13 -13.40 0.63 -6.94
CA ALA A 13 -13.91 1.94 -7.35
C ALA A 13 -13.64 3.01 -6.28
N LYS A 14 -13.97 2.73 -5.01
CA LYS A 14 -13.74 3.64 -3.88
C LYS A 14 -12.28 4.08 -3.78
N PHE A 15 -11.33 3.15 -3.90
CA PHE A 15 -9.91 3.46 -3.86
C PHE A 15 -9.42 4.14 -5.15
N SER A 16 -10.02 3.85 -6.30
CA SER A 16 -9.70 4.55 -7.55
C SER A 16 -10.10 6.03 -7.49
N ASP A 17 -11.26 6.34 -6.91
CA ASP A 17 -11.73 7.72 -6.76
C ASP A 17 -10.81 8.57 -5.88
N LEU A 18 -10.17 7.95 -4.88
CA LEU A 18 -9.23 8.59 -3.97
C LEU A 18 -7.78 8.57 -4.48
N ALA A 19 -7.48 7.93 -5.62
CA ALA A 19 -6.13 7.64 -6.12
C ALA A 19 -5.21 8.87 -6.17
N HIS A 20 -5.76 9.99 -6.62
CA HIS A 20 -5.05 11.25 -6.78
C HIS A 20 -4.59 11.90 -5.46
N ARG A 21 -5.04 11.39 -4.30
CA ARG A 21 -4.72 11.91 -2.96
C ARG A 21 -3.80 11.01 -2.15
N TRP A 22 -3.27 9.92 -2.72
CA TRP A 22 -2.44 8.97 -1.97
C TRP A 22 -1.26 9.62 -1.26
N TRP A 23 -0.65 10.62 -1.88
CA TRP A 23 0.54 11.31 -1.39
C TRP A 23 0.26 12.64 -0.69
N ASP A 24 -1.02 12.97 -0.47
CA ASP A 24 -1.41 14.07 0.41
C ASP A 24 -1.17 13.65 1.88
N ALA A 25 -0.08 14.16 2.47
CA ALA A 25 0.32 13.83 3.83
C ALA A 25 -0.72 14.26 4.89
N ASP A 26 -1.60 15.20 4.56
CA ASP A 26 -2.66 15.68 5.44
C ASP A 26 -4.07 15.16 5.04
N GLY A 27 -4.15 14.35 3.97
CA GLY A 27 -5.39 13.83 3.39
C GLY A 27 -5.90 12.51 4.00
N GLU A 28 -6.76 11.81 3.25
CA GLU A 28 -7.42 10.57 3.69
C GLU A 28 -6.44 9.45 4.08
N PHE A 29 -5.26 9.45 3.47
CA PHE A 29 -4.22 8.46 3.73
C PHE A 29 -3.16 8.91 4.74
N ARG A 30 -3.33 10.06 5.41
CA ARG A 30 -2.44 10.55 6.47
C ARG A 30 -2.05 9.46 7.49
N PRO A 31 -2.97 8.60 7.99
CA PRO A 31 -2.58 7.53 8.91
C PRO A 31 -1.56 6.55 8.32
N LEU A 32 -1.62 6.26 7.01
CA LEU A 32 -0.65 5.39 6.34
C LEU A 32 0.73 6.04 6.25
N HIS A 33 0.80 7.35 5.99
CA HIS A 33 2.06 8.10 6.03
C HIS A 33 2.68 8.10 7.42
N GLN A 34 1.87 8.35 8.46
CA GLN A 34 2.34 8.40 9.84
C GLN A 34 2.83 7.05 10.37
N ILE A 35 2.16 5.95 10.01
CA ILE A 35 2.56 4.61 10.45
C ILE A 35 3.74 4.05 9.64
N ASN A 36 4.03 4.59 8.45
CA ASN A 36 4.98 4.00 7.51
C ASN A 36 6.38 3.76 8.10
N PRO A 37 7.00 4.75 8.79
CA PRO A 37 8.33 4.54 9.37
C PRO A 37 8.35 3.40 10.40
N LEU A 38 7.31 3.30 11.22
CA LEU A 38 7.21 2.28 12.26
C LEU A 38 7.07 0.87 11.65
N ARG A 39 6.16 0.69 10.68
CA ARG A 39 5.96 -0.61 10.05
C ARG A 39 7.17 -1.03 9.20
N LEU A 40 7.83 -0.10 8.52
CA LEU A 40 9.02 -0.40 7.73
C LEU A 40 10.17 -0.87 8.64
N ALA A 41 10.38 -0.18 9.78
CA ALA A 41 11.35 -0.60 10.78
C ALA A 41 11.03 -1.99 11.36
N TRP A 42 9.76 -2.27 11.64
CA TRP A 42 9.32 -3.58 12.12
C TRP A 42 9.57 -4.70 11.10
N ILE A 43 9.18 -4.51 9.83
CA ILE A 43 9.44 -5.48 8.74
C ILE A 43 10.95 -5.73 8.63
N ASN A 44 11.76 -4.67 8.57
CA ASN A 44 13.21 -4.78 8.42
C ASN A 44 13.88 -5.43 9.65
N GLY A 45 13.30 -5.29 10.85
CA GLY A 45 13.76 -5.97 12.06
C GLY A 45 13.50 -7.48 12.05
N LEU A 46 12.45 -7.94 11.37
CA LEU A 46 12.14 -9.36 11.20
C LEU A 46 12.84 -9.98 9.98
N CYS A 47 12.86 -9.25 8.88
CA CYS A 47 13.45 -9.67 7.61
C CYS A 47 14.15 -8.47 6.97
N PRO A 48 15.47 -8.32 7.16
CA PRO A 48 16.22 -7.21 6.59
C PRO A 48 16.04 -7.17 5.07
N LEU A 49 15.50 -6.07 4.52
CA LEU A 49 15.08 -6.03 3.11
C LEU A 49 16.23 -5.76 2.14
N ASN A 50 17.41 -5.36 2.63
CA ASN A 50 18.55 -5.04 1.78
C ASN A 50 18.96 -6.23 0.90
N GLY A 51 19.01 -6.01 -0.42
CA GLY A 51 19.35 -7.02 -1.41
C GLY A 51 18.29 -8.11 -1.61
N LYS A 52 17.08 -7.95 -1.05
CA LYS A 52 15.96 -8.88 -1.26
C LYS A 52 15.00 -8.36 -2.32
N THR A 53 14.40 -9.30 -3.05
CA THR A 53 13.22 -9.03 -3.86
C THR A 53 11.98 -9.15 -2.98
N ALA A 54 11.16 -8.10 -2.93
CA ALA A 54 9.93 -8.06 -2.15
C ALA A 54 8.72 -7.75 -3.04
N LEU A 55 7.54 -8.23 -2.62
CA LEU A 55 6.25 -7.95 -3.25
C LEU A 55 5.31 -7.32 -2.22
N ASP A 56 4.78 -6.15 -2.54
CA ASP A 56 3.75 -5.46 -1.76
C ASP A 56 2.37 -5.69 -2.41
N VAL A 57 1.61 -6.64 -1.87
CA VAL A 57 0.29 -7.02 -2.40
C VAL A 57 -0.75 -6.01 -1.93
N GLY A 58 -1.41 -5.33 -2.87
CA GLY A 58 -2.32 -4.24 -2.54
C GLY A 58 -1.59 -2.93 -2.24
N CYS A 59 -0.47 -2.68 -2.92
CA CYS A 59 0.40 -1.52 -2.70
C CYS A 59 -0.30 -0.15 -2.83
N GLY A 60 -1.43 -0.08 -3.55
CA GLY A 60 -2.11 1.18 -3.85
C GLY A 60 -1.14 2.18 -4.49
N GLY A 61 -1.12 3.42 -4.00
CA GLY A 61 -0.14 4.44 -4.39
C GLY A 61 1.24 4.33 -3.72
N GLY A 62 1.66 3.13 -3.30
CA GLY A 62 3.08 2.80 -3.05
C GLY A 62 3.75 3.43 -1.83
N ILE A 63 2.98 3.93 -0.86
CA ILE A 63 3.49 4.57 0.37
C ILE A 63 4.54 3.71 1.11
N LEU A 64 4.37 2.38 1.14
CA LEU A 64 5.33 1.49 1.80
C LEU A 64 6.70 1.46 1.11
N ASN A 65 6.71 1.52 -0.22
CA ASN A 65 7.91 1.31 -1.03
C ASN A 65 8.57 2.62 -1.49
N GLY A 66 7.92 3.77 -1.26
CA GLY A 66 8.50 5.10 -1.54
C GLY A 66 8.40 5.53 -3.01
N HIS A 67 7.46 4.97 -3.77
CA HIS A 67 7.15 5.33 -5.16
C HIS A 67 5.67 5.64 -5.32
#